data_AF-A0A0G4KMA2-F1
#
_entry.id   AF-A0A0G4KMA2-F1
#
_cell.length_a   1.000
_cell.length_b   1.000
_cell.length_c   1.000
_cell.angle_alpha   90.00
_cell.angle_beta   90.00
_cell.angle_gamma   90.00
#
_symmetry.space_group_name_H-M   'P 1'
#
loop_
_entity.id
_entity.type
_entity.pdbx_description
1 polymer ?
#
loop_
_entity_poly.entity_id
_entity_poly.type
_entity_poly.pdbx_seq_one_letter_code
_entity_poly.pdbx_strand_id
1 'polypeptide(L)' 'HAILATNTSSISITSIAAATTKNPTDTSASSRVVSTHFMNPVPVQKGVEIISGLQTSQDTLDTAIEFCRAMGKITS' A
#
# COMPACT_ATOMS: atom_id res chain seq x y z
N HIS A 1 0.06 5.51 15.16
CA HIS A 1 0.41 4.49 14.15
C HIS A 1 0.30 5.11 12.76
N ALA A 2 1.19 4.79 11.81
CA ALA A 2 1.18 5.32 10.45
C ALA A 2 1.47 4.23 9.40
N ILE A 3 0.75 4.28 8.27
CA ILE A 3 0.92 3.42 7.08
C ILE A 3 1.66 4.21 6.00
N LEU A 4 2.58 3.56 5.29
CA LEU A 4 3.29 4.14 4.15
C LEU A 4 2.74 3.52 2.86
N ALA A 5 1.98 4.31 2.12
CA ALA A 5 1.46 3.92 0.81
C ALA A 5 2.31 4.52 -0.32
N THR A 6 2.56 3.74 -1.37
CA THR A 6 3.21 4.20 -2.62
C THR A 6 2.24 4.14 -3.80
N ASN A 7 2.44 5.00 -4.79
CA ASN A 7 1.67 5.01 -6.05
C ASN A 7 2.48 4.41 -7.22
N THR A 8 3.52 3.62 -6.93
CA THR A 8 4.40 3.09 -7.97
C THR A 8 3.65 2.11 -8.89
N SER A 9 3.96 2.15 -10.19
CA SER A 9 3.40 1.25 -11.20
C SER A 9 4.30 0.05 -11.51
N SER A 10 5.56 0.05 -11.06
CA SER A 10 6.56 -0.94 -11.50
C SER A 10 7.58 -1.38 -10.44
N ILE A 11 7.64 -0.72 -9.28
CA ILE A 11 8.60 -1.05 -8.23
C ILE A 11 7.98 -2.04 -7.25
N SER A 12 8.72 -3.10 -6.90
CA SER A 12 8.31 -4.13 -5.95
C SER A 12 8.01 -3.54 -4.56
N ILE A 13 6.79 -3.80 -4.06
CA ILE A 13 6.36 -3.37 -2.72
C ILE A 13 7.14 -4.10 -1.63
N THR A 14 7.47 -5.37 -1.85
CA THR A 14 8.35 -6.15 -0.95
C THR A 14 9.72 -5.48 -0.80
N SER A 15 10.30 -4.97 -1.88
CA SER A 15 11.59 -4.28 -1.85
C SER A 15 11.50 -2.94 -1.13
N ILE A 16 10.43 -2.17 -1.35
CA ILE A 16 10.18 -0.91 -0.63
C ILE A 16 9.98 -1.18 0.87
N ALA A 17 9.19 -2.20 1.22
CA ALA A 17 8.93 -2.59 2.59
C ALA A 17 10.22 -3.01 3.32
N ALA A 18 11.08 -3.81 2.66
CA ALA A 18 12.36 -4.23 3.23
C ALA A 18 13.29 -3.06 3.56
N ALA A 19 13.24 -1.97 2.79
CA ALA A 19 14.06 -0.78 3.00
C ALA A 19 13.68 0.02 4.27
N THR A 20 12.54 -0.27 4.90
CA THR A 20 12.09 0.45 6.11
C THR A 20 12.79 0.02 7.39
N THR A 21 13.56 -1.07 7.37
CA THR A 21 14.29 -1.59 8.53
C THR A 21 15.68 -2.05 8.14
N LYS A 22 16.64 -1.94 9.08
CA LYS A 22 17.97 -2.56 8.95
C LYS A 22 17.99 -3.99 9.51
N ASN A 23 17.02 -4.34 10.35
CA ASN A 23 16.90 -5.66 10.95
C ASN A 23 15.82 -6.46 10.19
N PRO A 24 16.19 -7.52 9.45
CA PRO A 24 15.23 -8.29 8.66
C PRO A 24 14.21 -9.08 9.49
N THR A 25 14.45 -9.29 10.78
CA THR A 25 13.50 -9.98 11.68
C THR A 25 12.52 -9.02 12.36
N ASP A 26 12.75 -7.70 12.29
CA ASP A 26 11.81 -6.70 12.78
C ASP A 26 10.82 -6.32 11.66
N THR A 27 9.62 -6.88 11.76
CA THR A 27 8.53 -6.64 10.81
C THR A 27 7.65 -5.45 11.18
N SER A 28 7.92 -4.76 12.29
CA SER A 28 7.04 -3.72 12.81
C SER A 28 6.83 -2.61 11.78
N ALA A 29 7.90 -2.11 11.14
CA ALA A 29 7.84 -1.07 10.13
C ALA A 29 7.41 -1.59 8.74
N SER A 30 8.01 -2.68 8.29
CA SER A 30 7.82 -3.22 6.94
C SER A 30 6.40 -3.75 6.71
N SER A 31 5.72 -4.22 7.77
CA SER A 31 4.33 -4.67 7.70
C SER A 31 3.29 -3.56 7.47
N ARG A 32 3.72 -2.30 7.51
CA ARG A 32 2.88 -1.12 7.30
C ARG A 32 3.10 -0.44 5.95
N VAL A 33 3.73 -1.14 5.02
CA VAL A 33 3.97 -0.66 3.64
C VAL A 33 3.01 -1.34 2.67
N VAL A 34 2.40 -0.57 1.78
CA VAL A 34 1.42 -1.04 0.79
C VAL A 34 1.47 -0.19 -0.48
N SER A 35 0.96 -0.68 -1.60
CA SER A 35 0.66 0.17 -2.77
C SER A 35 -0.82 0.56 -2.80
N THR A 36 -1.07 1.83 -3.13
CA THR A 36 -2.39 2.32 -3.56
C THR A 36 -2.21 2.96 -4.93
N HIS A 37 -2.18 2.15 -5.98
CA HIS A 37 -1.86 2.60 -7.33
C HIS A 37 -3.09 3.23 -7.99
N PHE A 38 -3.13 4.56 -8.00
CA PHE A 38 -4.16 5.37 -8.64
C PHE A 38 -3.89 5.53 -10.13
N MET A 39 -4.98 5.50 -10.90
CA MET A 39 -4.95 5.72 -12.34
C MET A 39 -5.13 7.21 -12.68
N ASN A 40 -4.45 7.66 -13.73
CA ASN A 40 -4.54 9.04 -14.21
C ASN A 40 -5.74 9.21 -15.17
N PRO A 41 -6.55 10.29 -15.10
CA PRO A 41 -6.57 11.31 -14.06
C PRO A 41 -7.26 10.86 -12.77
N VAL A 42 -6.59 11.09 -11.63
CA VAL A 42 -7.02 10.59 -10.31
C VAL A 42 -8.45 11.02 -9.94
N PRO A 43 -8.93 12.25 -10.18
CA PRO A 43 -10.31 12.61 -9.84
C PRO A 43 -11.37 11.90 -10.70
N VAL A 44 -11.02 11.46 -11.91
CA VAL A 44 -11.94 10.88 -12.90
C VAL A 44 -11.95 9.36 -12.82
N GLN A 45 -10.77 8.74 -12.70
CA GLN A 45 -10.63 7.29 -12.66
C GLN A 45 -11.07 6.74 -11.29
N LYS A 46 -11.92 5.71 -11.31
CA LYS A 46 -12.44 5.10 -10.08
C LYS A 46 -11.58 3.98 -9.54
N GLY A 47 -10.84 3.29 -10.41
CA GLY A 47 -10.00 2.16 -10.03
C GLY A 47 -8.77 2.58 -9.23
N VAL A 48 -8.48 1.82 -8.19
CA VAL A 48 -7.22 1.85 -7.44
C VAL A 48 -6.78 0.41 -7.24
N GLU A 49 -5.57 0.08 -7.67
CA GLU A 49 -5.00 -1.26 -7.44
C GLU A 49 -4.30 -1.28 -6.07
N ILE A 50 -4.74 -2.17 -5.19
CA ILE A 50 -4.11 -2.39 -3.89
C ILE A 50 -3.14 -3.56 -4.03
N ILE A 51 -1.85 -3.29 -3.82
CA ILE A 51 -0.79 -4.31 -4.00
C ILE A 51 -0.06 -4.50 -2.68
N SER A 52 -0.11 -5.72 -2.14
CA SER A 52 0.63 -6.14 -0.95
C SER A 52 2.07 -6.53 -1.29
N GLY A 53 3.02 -6.17 -0.43
CA GLY A 53 4.33 -6.81 -0.37
C GLY A 53 4.30 -8.05 0.54
N LEU A 54 5.41 -8.80 0.58
CA LEU A 54 5.55 -10.00 1.41
C LEU A 54 5.30 -9.72 2.90
N GLN A 55 5.71 -8.54 3.38
CA GLN A 55 5.63 -8.16 4.79
C GLN A 55 4.29 -7.54 5.17
N THR A 56 3.52 -7.04 4.19
CA THR A 56 2.30 -6.24 4.44
C THR A 56 1.31 -7.02 5.29
N SER A 57 0.88 -6.43 6.41
CA SER A 57 -0.11 -7.04 7.29
C SER A 57 -1.53 -6.88 6.76
N GLN A 58 -2.43 -7.75 7.21
CA GLN A 58 -3.86 -7.67 6.88
C GLN A 58 -4.47 -6.34 7.36
N ASP A 59 -4.15 -5.91 8.58
CA ASP A 59 -4.63 -4.62 9.12
C ASP A 59 -4.24 -3.42 8.23
N THR A 60 -3.03 -3.44 7.65
CA THR A 60 -2.58 -2.43 6.68
C THR A 60 -3.42 -2.46 5.40
N LEU A 61 -3.73 -3.66 4.88
CA LEU A 61 -4.55 -3.82 3.69
C LEU A 61 -5.97 -3.33 3.93
N ASP A 62 -6.59 -3.75 5.03
CA ASP A 62 -7.95 -3.37 5.38
C ASP A 62 -8.06 -1.85 5.55
N THR A 63 -7.08 -1.23 6.22
CA THR A 63 -7.03 0.23 6.37
C THR A 63 -6.87 0.94 5.02
N ALA A 64 -6.03 0.43 4.12
CA ALA A 64 -5.83 1.00 2.79
C ALA A 64 -7.09 0.89 1.91
N ILE A 65 -7.81 -0.23 2.02
CA ILE A 65 -9.07 -0.46 1.33
C ILE A 65 -10.14 0.54 1.81
N GLU A 66 -10.31 0.66 3.13
CA GLU A 66 -11.27 1.60 3.71
C GLU A 66 -10.93 3.06 3.38
N PHE A 67 -9.64 3.41 3.37
CA PHE A 67 -9.18 4.73 2.93
C PHE A 67 -9.58 5.02 1.48
N CYS A 68 -9.37 4.08 0.56
CA CYS A 68 -9.76 4.25 -0.84
C CYS A 68 -11.28 4.31 -1.03
N ARG A 69 -12.03 3.48 -0.29
CA ARG A 69 -13.51 3.51 -0.29
C ARG A 69 -14.05 4.83 0.21
N ALA A 70 -13.46 5.40 1.26
CA ALA A 70 -13.84 6.72 1.80
C ALA A 70 -13.63 7.86 0.77
N MET A 71 -12.71 7.68 -0.20
CA MET A 71 -12.52 8.59 -1.33
C MET A 71 -13.44 8.29 -2.53
N GLY A 72 -14.38 7.36 -2.41
CA GLY A 72 -15.27 6.94 -3.50
C GLY A 72 -14.57 6.13 -4.60
N LYS A 73 -13.44 5.49 -4.29
CA LYS A 73 -12.70 4.62 -5.22
C LYS A 73 -13.16 3.17 -5.13
N ILE A 74 -12.88 2.43 -6.19
CA ILE A 74 -13.11 0.99 -6.31
C ILE A 74 -11.74 0.31 -6.24
N THR A 75 -11.52 -0.46 -5.18
CA THR A 75 -10.27 -1.18 -4.96
C THR A 75 -10.32 -2.55 -5.63
N SER A 76 -9.24 -2.91 -6.33
CA SER A 76 -8.98 -4.25 -6.89
C SER A 76 -7.68 -4.82 -6.36
#